data_AF-A0A5A9FL85-F1
#
_entry.id   AF-A0A5A9FL85-F1
#
_cell.length_a   1.000
_cell.length_b   1.000
_cell.length_c   1.000
_cell.angle_alpha   90.00
_cell.angle_beta   90.00
_cell.angle_gamma   90.00
#
_symmetry.space_group_name_H-M   'P 1'
#
loop_
_entity.id
_entity.type
_entity.pdbx_description
1 polymer ?
#
loop_
_entity_poly.entity_id
_entity_poly.type
_entity_poly.pdbx_seq_one_letter_code
_entity_poly.pdbx_strand_id
1 'polypeptide(L)' 'MARQKKQPVENAFALFDVIYQDGARTSNRKVPTSDIDQFDRENSIRAFIEAQDRKIAEMSGNPRGPIKSITPSA' A
#
# COMPACT_ATOMS: atom_id res chain seq x y z
N MET A 1 20.72 12.01 -15.96
CA MET A 1 19.34 12.11 -16.47
C MET A 1 18.39 11.71 -15.35
N ALA A 2 17.86 12.69 -14.60
CA ALA A 2 16.85 12.40 -13.58
C ALA A 2 15.56 12.02 -14.31
N ARG A 3 15.10 10.77 -14.16
CA ARG A 3 13.82 10.32 -14.71
C ARG A 3 12.73 11.06 -13.94
N GLN A 4 12.31 12.20 -14.49
CA GLN A 4 11.15 12.95 -14.04
C GLN A 4 9.96 11.97 -14.10
N LYS A 5 9.55 11.45 -12.94
CA LYS A 5 8.40 10.54 -12.85
C LYS A 5 7.21 11.35 -13.34
N LYS A 6 6.72 10.98 -14.53
CA LYS A 6 5.46 11.49 -15.09
C LYS A 6 4.44 11.49 -13.95
N GLN A 7 3.85 12.65 -13.67
CA GLN A 7 2.69 12.73 -12.78
C GLN A 7 1.68 11.71 -13.30
N PRO A 8 1.36 10.66 -12.52
CA PRO A 8 0.33 9.73 -12.95
C PRO A 8 -0.93 10.56 -13.14
N VAL A 9 -1.63 10.30 -14.24
CA VAL A 9 -3.06 10.58 -14.41
C VAL A 9 -3.73 10.47 -13.04
N GLU A 10 -4.56 11.45 -12.65
CA GLU A 10 -5.28 11.53 -11.37
C GLU A 10 -6.21 10.32 -11.15
N ASN A 11 -5.64 9.12 -11.09
CA ASN A 11 -6.27 7.95 -10.54
C ASN A 11 -6.37 8.27 -9.05
N ALA A 12 -7.59 8.34 -8.54
CA ALA A 12 -7.84 8.60 -7.12
C ALA A 12 -7.08 7.63 -6.18
N PHE A 13 -6.58 6.51 -6.72
CA PHE A 13 -5.83 5.49 -6.00
C PHE A 13 -4.54 5.08 -6.72
N ALA A 14 -3.49 4.86 -5.95
CA ALA A 14 -2.32 4.07 -6.34
C ALA A 14 -2.50 2.61 -5.90
N LEU A 15 -1.96 1.68 -6.68
CA LEU A 15 -2.05 0.24 -6.45
C LEU A 15 -0.71 -0.33 -5.96
N PHE A 16 -0.77 -1.22 -4.98
CA PHE A 16 0.40 -1.84 -4.38
C PHE A 16 0.23 -3.34 -4.16
N ASP A 17 1.31 -4.08 -4.37
CA ASP A 17 1.44 -5.46 -3.96
C ASP A 17 2.17 -5.52 -2.62
N VAL A 18 1.62 -6.29 -1.68
CA VAL A 18 2.11 -6.42 -0.30
C VAL A 18 2.51 -7.87 -0.06
N ILE A 19 3.74 -8.06 0.40
CA ILE A 19 4.25 -9.34 0.86
C ILE A 19 4.36 -9.27 2.37
N TYR A 20 3.83 -10.28 3.07
CA TYR A 20 3.88 -10.39 4.52
C TYR A 20 5.03 -11.30 4.95
N GLN A 21 5.39 -11.24 6.24
CA GLN A 21 6.52 -12.01 6.77
C GLN A 21 6.31 -13.53 6.72
N ASP A 22 5.06 -13.98 6.77
CA ASP A 22 4.66 -15.39 6.63
C ASP A 22 4.68 -15.88 5.18
N GLY A 23 5.05 -15.02 4.22
CA GLY A 23 5.07 -15.34 2.79
C GLY A 23 3.72 -15.15 2.08
N ALA A 24 2.66 -14.78 2.81
CA ALA A 24 1.39 -14.42 2.18
C ALA A 24 1.57 -13.17 1.30
N ARG A 25 0.71 -13.05 0.28
CA ARG A 25 0.66 -11.91 -0.62
C ARG A 25 -0.76 -11.38 -0.77
N THR A 26 -0.91 -10.07 -0.75
CA THR A 26 -2.09 -9.37 -1.26
C THR A 26 -1.68 -8.47 -2.42
N SER A 27 -2.45 -8.48 -3.50
CA SER A 27 -2.16 -7.69 -4.71
C SER A 27 -3.15 -6.56 -4.89
N ASN A 28 -2.76 -5.53 -5.65
CA ASN A 28 -3.63 -4.42 -6.04
C ASN A 28 -4.29 -3.69 -4.87
N ARG A 29 -3.53 -3.51 -3.78
CA ARG A 29 -3.99 -2.77 -2.61
C ARG A 29 -4.10 -1.29 -2.95
N LYS A 30 -5.31 -0.76 -2.85
CA LYS A 30 -5.66 0.63 -3.19
C LYS A 30 -5.31 1.56 -2.04
N VAL A 31 -4.47 2.56 -2.33
CA VAL A 31 -4.14 3.68 -1.43
C VAL A 31 -4.53 4.98 -2.10
N PRO A 32 -5.38 5.83 -1.49
CA PRO A 32 -5.72 7.13 -2.06
C PRO A 32 -4.47 7.96 -2.28
N THR A 33 -4.31 8.56 -3.46
CA THR A 33 -3.12 9.38 -3.73
C THR A 33 -3.05 10.62 -2.84
N SER A 34 -4.19 11.10 -2.37
CA SER A 34 -4.30 12.22 -1.41
C SER A 34 -3.78 11.88 -0.01
N ASP A 35 -3.74 10.59 0.36
CA ASP A 35 -3.26 10.12 1.66
C ASP A 35 -1.76 9.77 1.64
N ILE A 36 -1.11 9.86 0.48
CA ILE A 36 0.32 9.58 0.32
C ILE A 36 1.09 10.87 0.59
N ASP A 37 1.80 10.91 1.71
CA ASP A 37 2.67 12.02 2.04
C ASP A 37 3.84 12.11 1.04
N GLN A 38 4.14 13.32 0.57
CA GLN A 38 5.18 13.53 -0.44
C GLN A 38 6.60 13.40 0.12
N PHE A 39 6.78 13.71 1.42
CA PHE A 39 8.05 13.67 2.12
C PHE A 39 8.25 12.33 2.85
N ASP A 40 7.16 11.68 3.26
CA ASP A 40 7.16 10.40 3.96
C ASP A 40 6.27 9.35 3.25
N ARG A 41 6.55 9.17 1.96
CA ARG A 41 5.76 8.32 1.07
C ARG A 41 5.67 6.87 1.55
N GLU A 42 6.79 6.29 1.96
CA GLU A 42 6.83 4.87 2.31
C GLU A 42 6.02 4.58 3.57
N ASN A 43 6.22 5.38 4.62
CA ASN A 43 5.49 5.18 5.88
C ASN A 43 4.00 5.52 5.74
N SER A 44 3.63 6.56 4.98
CA SER A 44 2.20 6.88 4.74
C SER A 44 1.47 5.75 4.02
N ILE A 45 2.06 5.19 2.95
CA ILE A 45 1.53 4.02 2.24
C ILE A 45 1.40 2.83 3.20
N ARG A 46 2.46 2.55 3.97
CA ARG A 46 2.48 1.42 4.91
C ARG A 46 1.41 1.56 5.98
N ALA A 47 1.32 2.72 6.63
CA ALA A 47 0.35 2.99 7.67
C ALA A 47 -1.09 2.87 7.15
N PHE A 48 -1.37 3.35 5.94
CA PHE A 48 -2.67 3.21 5.30
C PHE A 48 -3.03 1.74 5.08
N ILE A 49 -2.11 0.95 4.52
CA ILE A 49 -2.32 -0.48 4.26
C ILE A 49 -2.52 -1.26 5.58
N GLU A 50 -1.72 -1.00 6.61
CA GLU A 50 -1.86 -1.63 7.92
C GLU A 50 -3.19 -1.26 8.60
N ALA A 51 -3.66 -0.01 8.46
CA ALA A 51 -4.99 0.39 8.92
C ALA A 51 -6.10 -0.35 8.16
N GLN A 52 -5.93 -0.55 6.85
CA GLN A 52 -6.84 -1.31 6.02
C GLN A 52 -6.90 -2.79 6.42
N ASP A 53 -5.75 -3.40 6.69
CA ASP A 53 -5.64 -4.79 7.08
C ASP A 53 -6.26 -5.04 8.46
N ARG A 54 -6.11 -4.09 9.40
CA ARG A 54 -6.84 -4.13 10.68
C ARG A 54 -8.35 -4.14 10.49
N LYS A 55 -8.89 -3.26 9.65
CA LYS A 55 -10.33 -3.23 9.34
C LYS A 55 -10.79 -4.55 8.69
N ILE A 56 -10.00 -5.11 7.78
CA ILE A 56 -10.32 -6.43 7.19
C ILE A 56 -10.29 -7.51 8.26
N ALA A 57 -9.32 -7.49 9.17
CA ALA A 57 -9.22 -8.45 10.26
C ALA A 57 -10.44 -8.40 11.18
N GLU A 58 -10.87 -7.18 11.54
CA GLU A 58 -12.09 -6.97 12.34
C GLU A 58 -13.34 -7.54 11.65
N MET A 59 -13.46 -7.37 10.33
CA MET A 59 -14.61 -7.87 9.56
C MET A 59 -14.55 -9.38 9.27
N SER A 60 -13.36 -9.93 9.04
CA SER A 60 -13.17 -11.32 8.56
C SER A 60 -12.72 -12.30 9.64
N GLY A 61 -12.30 -11.81 10.81
CA GLY A 61 -11.69 -12.62 11.87
C GLY A 61 -10.26 -13.08 11.58
N ASN A 62 -9.71 -12.76 10.41
CA ASN A 62 -8.40 -13.23 9.95
C ASN A 62 -7.39 -12.06 9.88
N PRO A 63 -6.57 -11.85 10.93
CA PRO A 63 -5.54 -10.82 10.91
C PRO A 63 -4.43 -11.15 9.91
N ARG A 64 -3.86 -10.09 9.32
CA ARG A 64 -2.64 -10.20 8.54
C ARG A 64 -1.43 -10.09 9.46
N GLY A 65 -0.38 -10.85 9.16
CA GLY A 65 0.91 -10.72 9.81
C GLY A 65 1.62 -9.40 9.45
N PRO A 66 2.81 -9.15 10.01
CA PRO A 66 3.58 -7.96 9.68
C PRO A 66 3.94 -7.88 8.20
N ILE A 67 3.91 -6.67 7.64
CA ILE A 67 4.31 -6.43 6.25
C ILE A 67 5.83 -6.59 6.12
N LYS A 68 6.27 -7.40 5.14
CA LYS A 68 7.68 -7.57 4.77
C LYS A 68 8.10 -6.56 3.71
N SER A 69 7.30 -6.37 2.66
CA SER A 69 7.61 -5.42 1.60
C SER A 69 6.35 -4.94 0.88
N ILE A 70 6.41 -3.71 0.35
CA ILE A 70 5.36 -3.10 -0.46
C ILE A 70 5.98 -2.64 -1.76
N THR A 71 5.39 -3.02 -2.90
CA THR A 71 5.85 -2.60 -4.23
C THR A 71 4.68 -2.03 -5.02
N PRO A 72 4.85 -0.96 -5.81
CA PRO A 72 3.80 -0.52 -6.74
C PRO A 72 3.40 -1.67 -7.66
N SER A 73 2.10 -1.93 -7.81
CA SER A 73 1.61 -2.90 -8.79
C SER A 73 1.89 -2.37 -10.20
N ALA A 74 2.38 -3.24 -11.09
CA ALA A 74 2.73 -2.90 -12.47
C ALA A 74 1.49 -2.70 -13.36
#